data_AF-A0A961QCJ4-F1
#
_entry.id   AF-A0A961QCJ4-F1
#
_cell.length_a   1.000
_cell.length_b   1.000
_cell.length_c   1.000
_cell.angle_alpha   90.00
_cell.angle_beta   90.00
_cell.angle_gamma   90.00
#
_symmetry.space_group_name_H-M   'P 1'
#
loop_
_entity.id
_entity.type
_entity.pdbx_description
1 polymer ?
#
loop_
_entity_poly.entity_id
_entity_poly.type
_entity_poly.pdbx_seq_one_letter_code
_entity_poly.pdbx_strand_id
1 'polypeptide(L)'
;MALPTYASPLQRIWYYAFRILCALIFVYLMFPILVIIPLSFNAQDFFTFTPEMLAFDPAGYSLKHYVDFFTNPDWQLATRNSLTIAPMATLISVSLGTLAAIGLSQSHVPFKRAIMAIL
;
A
#
# COMPACT_ATOMS: atom_id res chain seq x y z
N MET A 1 9.22 -16.95 17.17
CA MET A 1 9.59 -17.00 18.60
C MET A 1 8.66 -18.01 19.26
N ALA A 2 9.19 -19.10 19.78
CA ALA A 2 8.38 -20.13 20.44
C ALA A 2 7.88 -19.60 21.80
N LEU A 3 6.70 -20.06 22.23
CA LEU A 3 6.15 -19.68 23.53
C LEU A 3 7.02 -20.26 24.65
N PRO A 4 7.33 -19.48 25.70
CA PRO A 4 8.11 -19.97 26.83
C PRO A 4 7.34 -21.08 27.57
N THR A 5 8.08 -22.04 28.12
CA THR A 5 7.54 -23.29 28.70
C THR A 5 6.60 -23.07 29.89
N TYR A 6 6.66 -21.89 30.54
CA TYR A 6 5.80 -21.49 31.66
C TYR A 6 4.54 -20.72 31.25
N ALA A 7 4.25 -20.58 29.94
CA ALA A 7 3.08 -19.85 29.47
C ALA A 7 1.78 -20.55 29.91
N SER A 8 0.85 -19.78 30.48
CA SER A 8 -0.46 -20.32 30.85
C SER A 8 -1.24 -20.77 29.61
N PRO A 9 -2.17 -21.73 29.72
CA PRO A 9 -2.97 -22.20 28.59
C PRO A 9 -3.72 -21.05 27.90
N LEU A 10 -4.19 -20.06 28.68
CA LEU A 10 -4.83 -18.85 28.16
C LEU A 10 -3.87 -18.00 27.31
N GLN A 11 -2.63 -17.79 27.78
CA GLN A 11 -1.61 -17.04 27.02
C GLN A 11 -1.26 -17.74 25.70
N ARG A 12 -1.20 -19.06 25.70
CA ARG A 12 -0.93 -19.86 24.51
C ARG A 12 -2.06 -19.73 23.48
N ILE A 13 -3.31 -19.82 23.92
CA ILE A 13 -4.50 -19.62 23.06
C ILE A 13 -4.49 -18.20 22.49
N TRP A 14 -4.32 -17.18 23.33
CA TRP A 14 -4.30 -15.78 22.89
C TRP A 14 -3.21 -15.50 21.86
N TYR A 15 -2.00 -16.03 22.07
CA TYR A 15 -0.88 -15.87 21.14
C TYR A 15 -1.22 -16.40 19.73
N TYR A 16 -1.77 -17.61 19.63
CA TYR A 16 -2.13 -18.16 18.33
C TYR A 16 -3.36 -17.48 17.73
N ALA A 17 -4.38 -17.18 18.54
CA ALA A 17 -5.58 -16.49 18.10
C ALA A 17 -5.26 -15.10 17.52
N PHE A 18 -4.42 -14.31 18.20
CA PHE A 18 -3.98 -13.00 17.72
C PHE A 18 -3.23 -13.11 16.39
N ARG A 19 -2.32 -14.09 16.25
CA ARG A 19 -1.58 -14.30 14.99
C ARG A 19 -2.48 -14.73 13.84
N ILE A 20 -3.44 -15.61 14.10
CA ILE A 20 -4.44 -16.03 13.11
C ILE A 20 -5.28 -14.82 12.69
N LEU A 21 -5.75 -14.01 13.64
CA LEU A 21 -6.50 -12.79 13.36
C LEU A 21 -5.67 -11.81 12.51
N CYS A 22 -4.42 -11.53 12.86
CA CYS A 22 -3.54 -10.68 12.05
C CYS A 22 -3.34 -11.24 10.65
N ALA A 23 -3.14 -12.55 10.51
CA ALA A 23 -3.00 -13.19 9.20
C ALA A 23 -4.28 -13.06 8.36
N LEU A 24 -5.46 -13.25 8.97
CA LEU A 24 -6.74 -13.06 8.30
C LEU A 24 -6.96 -11.61 7.84
N ILE A 25 -6.66 -10.64 8.70
CA ILE A 25 -6.73 -9.22 8.37
C ILE A 25 -5.77 -8.91 7.21
N PHE A 26 -4.54 -9.41 7.27
CA PHE A 26 -3.56 -9.20 6.22
C PHE A 26 -4.01 -9.79 4.88
N VAL A 27 -4.52 -11.02 4.87
CA VAL A 27 -5.08 -11.66 3.67
C VAL A 27 -6.27 -10.87 3.14
N TYR A 28 -7.16 -10.40 4.01
CA TYR A 28 -8.30 -9.57 3.62
C TYR A 28 -7.87 -8.24 2.97
N LEU A 29 -6.88 -7.56 3.54
CA LEU A 29 -6.33 -6.32 2.98
C LEU A 29 -5.57 -6.56 1.65
N MET A 30 -4.92 -7.70 1.50
CA MET A 30 -4.22 -8.09 0.27
C MET A 30 -5.15 -8.68 -0.81
N PHE A 31 -6.34 -9.16 -0.44
CA PHE A 31 -7.29 -9.79 -1.35
C PHE A 31 -7.54 -9.00 -2.66
N PRO A 32 -7.80 -7.68 -2.64
CA PRO A 32 -7.98 -6.92 -3.89
C PRO A 32 -6.73 -6.93 -4.78
N ILE A 33 -5.53 -6.90 -4.20
CA ILE A 33 -4.28 -6.97 -4.96
C ILE A 33 -4.15 -8.35 -5.62
N LEU A 34 -4.46 -9.43 -4.88
CA LEU A 34 -4.43 -10.80 -5.41
C LEU A 34 -5.41 -11.00 -6.59
N VAL A 35 -6.55 -10.31 -6.58
CA VAL A 35 -7.54 -10.33 -7.67
C VAL A 35 -7.04 -9.54 -8.89
N ILE A 36 -6.32 -8.45 -8.69
CA ILE A 36 -5.78 -7.62 -9.78
C ILE A 36 -4.64 -8.32 -10.53
N ILE A 37 -3.82 -9.13 -9.86
CA ILE A 37 -2.68 -9.84 -10.49
C ILE A 37 -3.09 -10.69 -11.71
N PRO A 38 -4.09 -11.59 -11.66
CA PRO A 38 -4.49 -12.33 -12.86
C PRO A 38 -5.15 -11.43 -13.91
N LEU A 39 -5.89 -10.39 -13.48
CA LEU A 39 -6.54 -9.44 -14.38
C LEU A 39 -5.55 -8.55 -15.14
N SER A 40 -4.34 -8.31 -14.62
CA SER A 40 -3.32 -7.55 -15.35
C SER A 40 -2.79 -8.29 -16.57
N PHE A 41 -2.99 -9.61 -16.65
CA PHE A 41 -2.68 -10.42 -17.82
C PHE A 41 -3.87 -10.54 -18.79
N ASN A 42 -4.93 -9.72 -18.66
CA ASN A 42 -6.10 -9.82 -19.53
C ASN A 42 -5.78 -9.41 -20.98
N ALA A 43 -6.21 -10.24 -21.93
CA ALA A 43 -6.11 -9.93 -23.36
C ALA A 43 -7.03 -8.80 -23.83
N GLN A 44 -8.10 -8.51 -23.09
CA GLN A 44 -9.03 -7.40 -23.30
C GLN A 44 -8.58 -6.15 -22.53
N ASP A 45 -9.09 -4.98 -22.94
CA ASP A 45 -8.82 -3.69 -22.26
C ASP A 45 -9.65 -3.50 -20.98
N PHE A 46 -10.61 -4.39 -20.75
CA PHE A 46 -11.47 -4.36 -19.58
C PHE A 46 -10.90 -5.26 -18.47
N PHE A 47 -10.78 -4.72 -17.26
CA PHE A 47 -10.37 -5.46 -16.05
C PHE A 47 -11.53 -6.29 -15.49
N THR A 48 -12.10 -7.17 -16.32
CA THR A 48 -13.17 -8.10 -15.94
C THR A 48 -12.73 -9.53 -16.17
N PHE A 49 -13.22 -10.47 -15.37
CA PHE A 49 -12.97 -11.90 -15.61
C PHE A 49 -13.76 -12.34 -16.84
N THR A 50 -13.07 -12.53 -17.96
CA THR A 50 -13.70 -12.99 -19.20
C THR A 50 -13.95 -14.50 -19.16
N PRO A 51 -14.90 -15.02 -19.96
CA PRO A 51 -15.15 -16.46 -20.05
C PRO A 51 -13.89 -17.27 -20.38
N GLU A 52 -13.00 -16.73 -21.22
CA GLU A 52 -11.75 -17.35 -21.65
C GLU A 52 -10.75 -17.47 -20.48
N MET A 53 -10.64 -16.43 -19.64
CA MET A 53 -9.83 -16.48 -18.42
C MET A 53 -10.35 -17.50 -17.41
N LEU A 54 -11.68 -17.58 -17.24
CA LEU A 54 -12.30 -18.55 -16.35
C LEU A 54 -12.18 -19.99 -16.88
N ALA A 55 -12.14 -20.16 -18.20
CA ALA A 55 -11.92 -21.44 -18.88
C ALA A 55 -10.44 -21.84 -18.96
N PHE A 56 -9.52 -21.01 -18.43
CA PHE A 56 -8.06 -21.19 -18.56
C PHE A 56 -7.59 -21.33 -20.02
N ASP A 57 -8.28 -20.68 -20.95
CA ASP A 57 -7.90 -20.64 -22.36
C ASP A 57 -6.71 -19.67 -22.53
N PRO A 58 -5.58 -20.10 -23.13
CA PRO A 58 -4.46 -19.22 -23.45
C PRO A 58 -4.85 -17.96 -24.22
N ALA A 59 -5.94 -17.98 -25.01
CA ALA A 59 -6.44 -16.80 -25.73
C ALA A 59 -6.91 -15.66 -24.82
N GLY A 60 -7.28 -15.95 -23.56
CA GLY A 60 -7.70 -14.95 -22.57
C GLY A 60 -6.54 -14.20 -21.91
N TYR A 61 -5.29 -14.66 -22.08
CA TYR A 61 -4.12 -14.10 -21.41
C TYR A 61 -3.18 -13.38 -22.39
N SER A 62 -2.71 -12.19 -22.02
CA SER A 62 -1.78 -11.38 -22.81
C SER A 62 -0.88 -10.52 -21.92
N LEU A 63 0.31 -10.21 -22.42
CA LEU A 63 1.24 -9.25 -21.80
C LEU A 63 1.09 -7.84 -22.36
N LYS A 64 0.05 -7.57 -23.17
CA LYS A 64 -0.13 -6.29 -23.87
C LYS A 64 -0.03 -5.07 -22.96
N HIS A 65 -0.61 -5.13 -21.76
CA HIS A 65 -0.63 -4.01 -20.80
C HIS A 65 0.76 -3.71 -20.25
N TYR A 66 1.56 -4.75 -20.04
CA TYR A 66 2.96 -4.61 -19.62
C TYR A 66 3.81 -4.04 -20.75
N VAL A 67 3.61 -4.51 -21.99
CA VAL A 67 4.31 -3.95 -23.15
C VAL A 67 3.95 -2.48 -23.34
N ASP A 68 2.66 -2.13 -23.32
CA ASP A 68 2.18 -0.76 -23.44
C ASP A 68 2.79 0.15 -22.39
N PHE A 69 2.87 -0.29 -21.13
CA PHE A 69 3.55 0.48 -20.07
C PHE A 69 4.99 0.87 -20.44
N PHE A 70 5.75 -0.03 -21.08
CA PHE A 70 7.14 0.23 -21.47
C PHE A 70 7.31 0.94 -22.81
N THR A 71 6.36 0.78 -23.75
CA THR A 71 6.45 1.38 -25.09
C THR A 71 5.77 2.73 -25.20
N ASN A 72 4.77 3.00 -24.36
CA ASN A 72 3.99 4.23 -24.41
C ASN A 72 4.73 5.39 -23.71
N PRO A 73 5.01 6.49 -24.44
CA PRO A 73 5.74 7.63 -23.88
C PRO A 73 5.00 8.32 -22.74
N ASP A 74 3.66 8.32 -22.73
CA ASP A 74 2.87 8.98 -21.69
C ASP A 74 3.01 8.24 -20.35
N TRP A 75 2.94 6.91 -20.36
CA TRP A 75 3.19 6.07 -19.18
C TRP A 75 4.61 6.25 -18.63
N GLN A 76 5.60 6.31 -19.52
CA GLN A 76 7.00 6.50 -19.14
C GLN A 76 7.25 7.89 -18.55
N LEU A 77 6.68 8.94 -19.16
CA LEU A 77 6.80 10.31 -18.67
C LEU A 77 6.11 10.48 -17.31
N ALA A 78 4.89 9.96 -17.16
CA ALA A 78 4.16 10.01 -15.89
C ALA A 78 4.91 9.29 -14.76
N THR A 79 5.50 8.12 -15.06
CA THR A 79 6.31 7.34 -14.12
C THR A 79 7.57 8.10 -13.70
N ARG A 80 8.30 8.68 -14.67
CA ARG A 80 9.51 9.47 -14.40
C ARG A 80 9.22 10.72 -13.57
N ASN A 81 8.13 11.42 -13.89
CA ASN A 81 7.69 12.59 -13.13
C ASN A 81 7.38 12.20 -11.68
N SER A 82 6.58 11.15 -11.47
CA SER A 82 6.26 10.65 -10.13
C SER A 82 7.50 10.26 -9.33
N LEU A 83 8.42 9.51 -9.95
CA LEU A 83 9.67 9.08 -9.32
C LEU A 83 10.62 10.24 -8.97
N THR A 84 10.54 11.35 -9.70
CA THR A 84 11.39 12.53 -9.45
C THR A 84 10.74 13.46 -8.42
N ILE A 85 9.43 13.67 -8.52
CA ILE A 85 8.70 14.63 -7.69
C ILE A 85 8.47 14.06 -6.29
N ALA A 86 8.10 12.78 -6.15
CA ALA A 86 7.74 12.22 -4.86
C ALA A 86 8.88 12.31 -3.82
N PRO A 87 10.14 11.95 -4.12
CA PRO A 87 11.23 12.09 -3.14
C PRO A 87 11.48 13.54 -2.74
N MET A 88 11.44 14.48 -3.69
CA MET A 88 11.65 15.90 -3.42
C MET A 88 10.54 16.45 -2.52
N ALA A 89 9.29 16.09 -2.82
CA ALA A 89 8.14 16.44 -2.00
C ALA A 89 8.24 15.84 -0.58
N THR A 90 8.65 14.57 -0.45
CA THR A 90 8.87 13.93 0.85
C THR A 90 9.96 14.66 1.65
N LEU A 91 11.10 14.98 1.04
CA LEU A 91 12.18 15.67 1.73
C LEU A 91 11.75 17.05 2.24
N ILE A 92 11.09 17.84 1.38
CA ILE A 92 10.60 19.17 1.75
C ILE A 92 9.54 19.05 2.85
N SER A 93 8.57 18.15 2.68
CA SER A 93 7.48 17.95 3.64
C SER A 93 7.97 17.49 5.01
N VAL A 94 8.86 16.49 5.06
CA VAL A 94 9.44 16.00 6.31
C VAL A 94 10.28 17.07 6.99
N SER A 95 11.09 17.80 6.23
CA SER A 95 11.94 18.86 6.79
C SER A 95 11.09 19.99 7.40
N LEU A 96 10.15 20.54 6.62
CA LEU A 96 9.28 21.62 7.09
C LEU A 96 8.34 21.17 8.20
N GLY A 97 7.74 19.97 8.08
CA GLY A 97 6.87 19.40 9.09
C GLY A 97 7.58 19.15 10.42
N THR A 98 8.82 18.65 10.38
CA THR A 98 9.64 18.44 11.57
C THR A 98 10.02 19.78 12.23
N LEU A 99 10.43 20.77 11.44
CA LEU A 99 10.74 22.11 11.95
C LEU A 99 9.50 22.77 12.59
N ALA A 100 8.33 22.65 11.97
CA ALA A 100 7.07 23.15 12.50
C ALA A 100 6.69 22.45 13.82
N ALA A 101 6.84 21.12 13.89
CA ALA A 101 6.59 20.34 15.10
C ALA A 101 7.53 20.75 16.25
N ILE A 102 8.82 20.93 15.97
CA ILE A 102 9.79 21.41 16.97
C ILE A 102 9.42 22.82 17.44
N GLY A 103 9.11 23.74 16.54
CA GLY A 103 8.72 25.11 16.89
C GLY A 103 7.47 25.16 17.77
N LEU A 104 6.44 24.40 17.41
CA LEU A 104 5.18 24.34 18.16
C LEU A 104 5.33 23.61 19.51
N SER A 105 6.31 22.72 19.64
CA SER A 105 6.59 22.02 20.90
C SER A 105 7.04 22.96 22.02
N GLN A 106 7.61 24.14 21.67
CA GLN A 106 8.11 25.09 22.66
C GLN A 106 6.97 25.71 23.50
N SER A 107 7.29 26.12 24.73
CA SER A 107 6.32 26.68 25.68
C SER A 107 5.92 28.12 25.35
N HIS A 108 6.74 28.84 24.58
CA HIS A 108 6.62 30.29 24.34
C HIS A 108 6.01 30.67 22.97
N VAL A 109 5.44 29.72 22.22
CA VAL A 109 4.78 30.03 20.94
C VAL A 109 3.44 30.75 21.17
N PRO A 110 3.29 32.00 20.69
CA PRO A 110 2.04 32.73 20.82
C PRO A 110 0.93 32.02 20.02
N PHE A 111 -0.30 32.01 20.53
CA PHE A 111 -1.47 31.39 19.89
C PHE A 111 -1.38 29.86 19.61
N LYS A 112 -0.47 29.13 20.29
CA LYS A 112 -0.30 27.66 20.16
C LYS A 112 -1.60 26.85 20.15
N ARG A 113 -2.56 27.18 21.02
CA ARG A 113 -3.86 26.47 21.10
C ARG A 113 -4.73 26.65 19.85
N ALA A 114 -4.70 27.82 19.22
CA ALA A 114 -5.46 28.07 17.98
C ALA A 114 -4.79 27.36 16.80
N ILE A 115 -3.46 27.39 16.72
CA ILE A 115 -2.69 26.73 15.66
C ILE A 115 -2.89 25.21 15.72
N MET A 116 -2.79 24.60 16.91
CA MET A 116 -3.04 23.16 17.11
C MET A 116 -4.48 22.72 16.83
N ALA A 117 -5.46 23.64 16.88
CA ALA A 117 -6.88 23.29 16.66
C ALA A 117 -7.27 23.30 15.17
N ILE A 118 -6.50 23.99 14.33
CA ILE A 118 -6.76 24.14 12.90
C ILE A 118 -5.90 23.17 12.06
N LEU A 119 -4.76 22.74 12.60
CA LEU A 119 -3.80 21.83 11.97
C LEU A 119 -4.15 20.37 12.22
#